data_AF-A0A8J9S2B3-F1
#
_entry.id   AF-A0A8J9S2B3-F1
#
_cell.length_a   1.000
_cell.length_b   1.000
_cell.length_c   1.000
_cell.angle_alpha   90.00
_cell.angle_beta   90.00
_cell.angle_gamma   90.00
#
_symmetry.space_group_name_H-M   'P 1'
#
loop_
_entity.id
_entity.type
_entity.pdbx_description
1 polymer ?
#
loop_
_entity_poly.entity_id
_entity_poly.type
_entity_poly.pdbx_seq_one_letter_code
_entity_poly.pdbx_strand_id
1 'polypeptide(L)' 'MRPSTELSVKVKVAVGDGEPIESALRRFKREVNKSGHLMELRHKRYFENSQERIKRKVKE' A
#
# COMPACT_ATOMS: atom_id res chain seq x y z
N MET A 1 -11.95 -19.95 -9.80
CA MET A 1 -12.14 -19.29 -8.50
C MET A 1 -10.82 -18.61 -8.16
N ARG A 2 -10.76 -17.26 -8.14
CA ARG A 2 -9.52 -16.56 -7.80
C ARG A 2 -9.24 -16.75 -6.32
N PRO A 3 -8.00 -17.05 -5.89
CA PRO A 3 -7.70 -17.19 -4.47
C PRO A 3 -8.05 -15.87 -3.76
N SER A 4 -8.72 -15.99 -2.61
CA SER A 4 -9.22 -14.87 -1.78
C SER A 4 -8.11 -13.90 -1.30
N THR A 5 -6.85 -14.21 -1.58
CA THR A 5 -5.66 -13.42 -1.25
C THR A 5 -5.27 -12.39 -2.32
N GLU A 6 -5.92 -12.34 -3.49
CA GLU A 6 -5.76 -11.22 -4.42
C GLU A 6 -6.40 -9.95 -3.82
N LEU A 7 -5.62 -9.20 -3.05
CA LEU A 7 -5.93 -7.80 -2.79
C LEU A 7 -5.97 -7.09 -4.14
N SER A 8 -7.11 -6.45 -4.46
CA SER A 8 -7.35 -5.74 -5.73
C SER A 8 -6.48 -4.48 -5.93
N VAL A 9 -5.32 -4.41 -5.31
CA VAL A 9 -4.43 -3.26 -5.35
C VAL A 9 -3.49 -3.42 -6.54
N LYS A 10 -3.70 -2.59 -7.57
CA LYS A 10 -2.81 -2.49 -8.73
C LYS A 10 -2.08 -1.16 -8.68
N VAL A 11 -0.81 -1.19 -8.30
CA VAL A 11 0.11 -0.05 -8.43
C VAL A 11 0.96 -0.26 -9.68
N LYS A 12 0.90 0.68 -10.62
CA LYS A 12 1.66 0.64 -11.88
C LYS A 12 2.20 2.02 -12.20
N VAL A 13 3.42 2.08 -12.73
CA VAL A 13 4.03 3.30 -13.24
C VAL A 13 4.58 3.02 -14.64
N ALA A 14 4.19 3.86 -15.61
CA ALA A 14 4.80 3.84 -16.93
C ALA A 14 6.19 4.49 -16.86
N VAL A 15 7.18 3.80 -17.41
CA VAL A 15 8.58 4.24 -17.51
C VAL A 15 8.80 4.74 -18.92
N GLY A 16 9.43 5.91 -19.06
CA GLY A 16 9.76 6.47 -20.38
C GLY A 16 11.06 5.90 -20.92
N ASP A 17 11.24 5.96 -22.24
CA ASP A 17 12.49 5.55 -22.87
C ASP A 17 13.64 6.46 -22.42
N GLY A 18 14.75 5.85 -21.98
CA GLY A 18 15.91 6.56 -21.45
C GLY A 18 15.75 7.14 -20.04
N GLU A 19 14.64 6.85 -19.34
CA GLU A 19 14.46 7.29 -17.96
C GLU A 19 15.44 6.57 -17.02
N PRO A 20 16.16 7.31 -16.14
CA PRO A 20 16.97 6.69 -15.09
C PRO A 20 16.11 5.83 -14.17
N ILE A 21 16.55 4.60 -13.89
CA ILE A 21 15.82 3.64 -13.05
C ILE A 21 15.44 4.21 -11.67
N GLU A 22 16.30 5.03 -11.07
CA GLU A 22 16.03 5.67 -9.77
C GLU A 22 14.81 6.61 -9.81
N SER A 23 14.62 7.33 -10.92
CA SER A 23 13.44 8.18 -11.12
C SER A 23 12.17 7.34 -11.16
N ALA A 24 12.18 6.26 -11.95
CA ALA A 24 11.06 5.33 -12.06
C ALA A 24 10.72 4.69 -10.70
N LEU A 25 11.74 4.24 -9.95
CA LEU A 25 11.58 3.69 -8.61
C LEU A 25 11.01 4.70 -7.62
N ARG A 26 11.45 5.96 -7.68
CA ARG A 26 10.93 7.03 -6.82
C ARG A 26 9.46 7.31 -7.10
N ARG A 27 9.04 7.32 -8.37
CA ARG A 27 7.62 7.47 -8.75
C ARG A 27 6.80 6.26 -8.31
N PHE A 28 7.31 5.05 -8.51
CA PHE A 28 6.66 3.82 -8.05
C PHE A 28 6.47 3.80 -6.54
N LYS A 29 7.51 4.15 -5.77
CA LYS A 29 7.43 4.26 -4.31
C LYS A 29 6.35 5.25 -3.85
N ARG A 30 6.18 6.37 -4.56
CA ARG A 30 5.09 7.32 -4.27
C ARG A 30 3.72 6.71 -4.50
N GLU A 31 3.50 6.03 -5.63
CA GLU A 31 2.21 5.38 -5.91
C GLU A 31 1.90 4.23 -4.94
N VAL A 32 2.93 3.49 -4.51
CA VAL A 32 2.82 2.47 -3.44
C VAL A 32 2.40 3.11 -2.12
N ASN A 33 3.02 4.22 -1.72
CA ASN A 33 2.65 4.94 -0.50
C ASN A 33 1.24 5.54 -0.60
N LYS A 34 0.89 6.13 -1.75
CA LYS A 34 -0.41 6.75 -2.00
C LYS A 34 -1.56 5.76 -1.93
N SER A 35 -1.36 4.54 -2.40
CA SER A 35 -2.41 3.51 -2.39
C SER A 35 -2.71 2.96 -0.99
N GLY A 36 -1.87 3.21 0.03
CA GLY A 36 -2.16 2.91 1.44
C GLY A 36 -2.22 1.42 1.81
N HIS A 37 -2.22 0.52 0.84
CA HIS A 37 -2.40 -0.93 1.03
C HIS A 37 -1.36 -1.57 1.96
N LEU A 38 -0.12 -1.10 1.96
CA LEU A 38 0.91 -1.59 2.90
C LEU A 38 0.59 -1.22 4.35
N MET A 39 0.02 -0.03 4.58
CA MET A 39 -0.43 0.37 5.93
C MET A 39 -1.64 -0.46 6.36
N GLU A 40 -2.59 -0.68 5.46
CA GLU A 40 -3.74 -1.54 5.73
C GLU A 40 -3.32 -2.98 6.08
N LEU A 41 -2.38 -3.55 5.33
CA LEU A 41 -1.79 -4.84 5.61
C LEU A 41 -1.10 -4.87 6.98
N ARG A 42 -0.41 -3.79 7.36
CA ARG A 42 0.21 -3.65 8.68
C ARG A 42 -0.83 -3.65 9.80
N HIS A 43 -1.96 -2.96 9.61
CA HIS A 43 -3.06 -2.94 10.59
C HIS A 43 -3.76 -4.30 10.70
N LYS A 44 -3.87 -5.02 9.59
CA LYS A 44 -4.50 -6.35 9.52
C LYS A 44 -3.58 -7.51 9.92
N ARG A 45 -2.29 -7.25 10.18
CA ARG A 45 -1.31 -8.29 10.50
C ARG A 45 -1.65 -9.03 11.79
N TYR A 46 -2.31 -8.37 12.74
CA TYR A 46 -2.72 -8.92 14.02
C TYR A 46 -4.17 -8.54 14.31
N PHE A 47 -4.83 -9.28 15.20
CA PHE A 47 -6.14 -8.90 15.70
C PHE A 47 -6.05 -7.59 16.48
N GLU A 48 -6.99 -6.67 16.22
CA GLU A 48 -7.13 -5.38 16.88
C GLU A 48 -8.55 -5.30 17.47
N ASN A 49 -8.66 -5.09 18.78
CA ASN A 49 -9.96 -4.96 19.42
C ASN A 49 -10.61 -3.59 19.12
N SER A 50 -11.89 -3.41 19.48
CA SER A 50 -12.63 -2.18 19.17
C SER A 50 -12.00 -0.92 19.75
N GLN A 51 -11.42 -0.97 20.96
CA GLN A 51 -10.78 0.18 21.58
C GLN A 51 -9.44 0.52 20.90
N GLU A 52 -8.66 -0.48 20.56
CA GLU A 52 -7.40 -0.30 19.82
C GLU A 52 -7.65 0.33 18.45
N ARG A 53 -8.68 -0.14 17.72
CA ARG A 53 -9.11 0.44 16.44
C ARG A 53 -9.46 1.93 16.56
N ILE A 54 -10.13 2.34 17.63
CA ILE A 54 -10.47 3.74 17.89
C ILE A 54 -9.19 4.54 18.20
N LYS A 55 -8.34 4.04 19.10
CA LYS A 55 -7.07 4.70 19.44
C LYS A 55 -6.18 4.91 18.21
N ARG A 56 -6.11 3.92 17.32
CA ARG A 56 -5.36 4.01 16.07
C ARG A 56 -5.92 5.09 15.14
N LYS A 57 -7.24 5.13 14.93
CA LYS A 57 -7.91 6.15 14.10
C LYS A 57 -7.74 7.59 14.59
N VAL A 58 -7.49 7.79 15.89
CA VAL A 58 -7.24 9.13 16.46
C VAL A 58 -5.77 9.52 16.31
N LYS A 59 -4.87 8.54 16.32
CA LYS A 59 -3.42 8.76 16.25
C LYS A 59 -2.92 8.94 14.81
N GLU A 60 -3.47 8.19 13.87
CA GLU A 60 -3.16 8.22 12.43
C GLU A 60 -4.06 9.22 11.69
#